data_AF-A0A947Y6A1-F1
#
_entry.id   AF-A0A947Y6A1-F1
#
_cell.length_a   1.000
_cell.length_b   1.000
_cell.length_c   1.000
_cell.angle_alpha   90.00
_cell.angle_beta   90.00
_cell.angle_gamma   90.00
#
_symmetry.space_group_name_H-M   'P 1'
#
loop_
_entity.id
_entity.type
_entity.pdbx_description
1 polymer ?
#
loop_
_entity_poly.entity_id
_entity_poly.type
_entity_poly.pdbx_seq_one_letter_code
_entity_poly.pdbx_strand_id
1 'polypeptide(L)' 'MHKLGVITTLLGLILSIVGLIVGFWKMLNGSENAEVWISLVPLGFVGLLLGVTLTQLSNKQ' A
#
# COMPACT_ATOMS: atom_id res chain seq x y z
N MET A 1 -8.89 10.32 -15.58
CA MET A 1 -8.07 9.67 -14.52
C MET A 1 -6.73 10.38 -14.40
N HIS A 2 -6.55 11.18 -13.35
CA HIS A 2 -5.27 11.86 -13.12
C HIS A 2 -4.15 10.83 -12.96
N LYS A 3 -3.08 10.95 -13.77
CA LYS A 3 -1.96 9.99 -13.75
C LYS A 3 -1.38 9.81 -12.35
N LEU A 4 -1.30 10.90 -11.57
CA LEU A 4 -0.82 10.86 -10.19
C LEU A 4 -1.70 9.97 -9.28
N GLY A 5 -3.03 10.08 -9.37
CA GLY A 5 -3.93 9.27 -8.54
C GLY A 5 -3.81 7.78 -8.83
N VAL A 6 -3.66 7.42 -10.11
CA VAL A 6 -3.42 6.03 -10.54
C VAL A 6 -2.08 5.51 -10.01
N ILE A 7 -1.01 6.29 -10.18
CA ILE A 7 0.34 5.91 -9.72
C ILE A 7 0.37 5.71 -8.21
N THR A 8 -0.20 6.65 -7.44
CA THR A 8 -0.24 6.55 -5.98
C THR A 8 -1.07 5.36 -5.51
N THR A 9 -2.19 5.07 -6.19
CA THR A 9 -3.00 3.87 -5.89
C THR A 9 -2.20 2.59 -6.14
N LEU A 10 -1.51 2.49 -7.27
CA LEU A 10 -0.69 1.32 -7.60
C LEU A 10 0.48 1.14 -6.61
N LEU A 11 1.15 2.22 -6.21
CA LEU A 11 2.20 2.18 -5.18
C LEU A 11 1.64 1.69 -3.84
N GLY A 12 0.50 2.24 -3.40
CA GLY A 12 -0.17 1.80 -2.16
C GLY A 12 -0.57 0.32 -2.21
N LEU A 13 -1.06 -0.14 -3.35
CA LEU A 13 -1.42 -1.54 -3.58
C LEU A 13 -0.19 -2.45 -3.45
N ILE A 14 0.90 -2.11 -4.14
CA ILE A 14 2.14 -2.90 -4.12
C ILE A 14 2.71 -2.96 -2.71
N LEU A 15 2.76 -1.82 -1.99
CA LEU A 15 3.23 -1.78 -0.61
C LEU A 15 2.40 -2.66 0.32
N SER A 16 1.07 -2.65 0.14
CA SER A 16 0.16 -3.49 0.92
C SER A 16 0.40 -4.98 0.64
N ILE A 17 0.47 -5.38 -0.64
CA ILE A 17 0.70 -6.77 -1.04
C ILE A 17 2.06 -7.25 -0.53
N VAL A 18 3.12 -6.46 -0.72
CA VAL A 18 4.48 -6.82 -0.29
C VAL A 18 4.56 -6.89 1.24
N GLY A 19 3.99 -5.92 1.96
CA GLY A 19 3.98 -5.92 3.42
C GLY A 19 3.25 -7.13 4.00
N LEU A 20 2.11 -7.51 3.41
CA LEU A 20 1.36 -8.70 3.82
C LEU A 20 2.13 -9.98 3.50
N ILE A 21 2.51 -10.19 2.24
CA ILE A 21 3.16 -11.43 1.82
C ILE A 21 4.48 -11.63 2.58
N VAL A 22 5.37 -10.64 2.56
CA VAL A 22 6.69 -10.76 3.19
C VAL A 22 6.58 -10.74 4.72
N GLY A 23 5.71 -9.91 5.28
CA GLY A 23 5.50 -9.82 6.74
C GLY A 23 5.01 -11.13 7.33
N PHE A 24 3.95 -11.71 6.77
CA PHE A 24 3.43 -12.99 7.24
C PHE A 24 4.40 -14.15 6.95
N TRP A 25 5.06 -14.17 5.79
CA TRP A 25 6.08 -15.17 5.49
C TRP A 25 7.21 -15.15 6.53
N LYS A 26 7.72 -13.95 6.89
CA LYS A 26 8.77 -13.80 7.90
C LYS A 26 8.30 -14.19 9.30
N MET A 27 7.07 -13.87 9.65
CA MET A 27 6.47 -14.24 10.93
C MET A 27 6.40 -15.77 11.08
N LEU A 28 5.99 -16.48 10.03
CA LEU A 28 5.92 -17.95 10.03
C LEU A 28 7.30 -18.62 10.12
N ASN A 29 8.35 -17.96 9.63
CA ASN A 29 9.72 -18.46 9.70
C ASN A 29 10.48 -17.99 10.97
N GLY A 30 9.80 -17.35 11.92
CA GLY A 30 10.40 -16.90 13.19
C GLY A 30 11.41 -15.76 13.05
N SER A 31 11.30 -14.94 11.99
CA SER A 31 12.22 -13.81 11.77
C SER A 31 11.84 -12.59 12.62
N GLU A 32 12.82 -12.03 13.34
CA GLU A 32 12.66 -10.83 14.19
C GLU A 32 12.22 -9.57 13.42
N ASN A 33 12.42 -9.55 12.09
CA ASN A 33 12.13 -8.37 11.27
C ASN A 33 10.72 -8.39 10.64
N ALA A 34 9.84 -9.32 11.03
CA ALA A 34 8.49 -9.42 10.45
C ALA A 34 7.66 -8.14 10.66
N GLU A 35 7.77 -7.51 11.82
CA GLU A 35 7.01 -6.31 12.20
C GLU A 35 7.30 -5.13 11.25
N VAL A 36 8.55 -4.97 10.82
CA VAL A 36 8.95 -3.91 9.86
C VAL A 36 8.20 -4.08 8.55
N TRP A 37 8.04 -5.30 8.05
CA TRP A 37 7.30 -5.56 6.80
C TRP A 37 5.80 -5.37 6.98
N ILE A 38 5.23 -5.80 8.12
CA ILE A 38 3.82 -5.55 8.43
C ILE A 38 3.53 -4.05 8.56
N SER A 39 4.48 -3.24 9.05
CA SER A 39 4.32 -1.78 9.14
C SER A 39 4.18 -1.06 7.79
N LEU A 40 4.59 -1.70 6.68
CA LEU A 40 4.34 -1.19 5.32
C LEU A 40 2.86 -1.25 4.94
N VAL A 41 2.06 -2.10 5.59
CA VAL A 41 0.64 -2.29 5.28
C VAL A 41 -0.17 -1.02 5.58
N PRO A 42 -0.10 -0.40 6.78
CA PRO A 42 -0.72 0.90 7.03
C PRO A 42 -0.31 1.99 6.01
N LEU A 43 0.97 2.06 5.64
CA LEU A 43 1.46 3.01 4.64
C LEU A 43 0.85 2.74 3.26
N GLY A 44 0.73 1.47 2.88
CA GLY A 44 0.06 1.03 1.67
C GLY A 44 -1.41 1.46 1.65
N PHE A 45 -2.13 1.30 2.76
CA PHE A 45 -3.53 1.76 2.89
C PHE A 45 -3.68 3.28 2.77
N VAL A 46 -2.78 4.06 3.37
CA VAL A 46 -2.76 5.52 3.20
C VAL A 46 -2.55 5.90 1.74
N GLY A 47 -1.61 5.25 1.05
CA GLY A 47 -1.37 5.45 -0.37
C GLY A 47 -2.59 5.09 -1.24
N LEU A 48 -3.25 3.97 -0.95
CA LEU A 48 -4.49 3.57 -1.62
C LEU A 48 -5.59 4.61 -1.45
N LEU A 49 -5.86 5.04 -0.22
CA LEU A 49 -6.88 6.05 0.07
C LEU A 49 -6.59 7.34 -0.69
N LEU A 50 -5.36 7.85 -0.57
CA LEU A 50 -4.97 9.11 -1.21
C LEU A 50 -5.05 9.02 -2.74
N GLY A 51 -4.54 7.94 -3.34
CA GLY A 51 -4.59 7.72 -4.78
C GLY A 51 -6.03 7.61 -5.33
N VAL A 52 -6.89 6.89 -4.62
CA VAL A 52 -8.32 6.77 -4.97
C VAL A 52 -8.99 8.13 -4.84
N THR A 53 -8.83 8.84 -3.71
CA THR A 53 -9.43 10.16 -3.50
C THR A 53 -9.00 11.16 -4.58
N LEU A 54 -7.72 11.21 -4.95
CA LEU A 54 -7.23 12.08 -6.02
C LEU A 54 -7.83 11.72 -7.38
N THR A 55 -7.97 10.42 -7.66
CA THR A 55 -8.59 9.95 -8.91
C THR A 55 -10.07 10.35 -8.97
N GLN A 56 -10.81 10.20 -7.87
CA GLN A 56 -12.22 10.58 -7.79
C GLN A 56 -12.40 12.11 -7.87
N LEU A 57 -11.57 12.88 -7.16
CA LEU A 57 -11.61 14.34 -7.19
C LEU A 57 -11.35 14.86 -8.61
N SER A 58 -10.36 14.31 -9.31
CA SER A 58 -10.06 14.66 -10.70
C SER A 58 -11.15 14.26 -11.70
N ASN A 59 -11.96 13.25 -11.40
CA ASN A 59 -13.07 12.86 -12.28
C ASN A 59 -14.34 13.70 -12.04
N LYS A 60 -14.41 14.40 -10.90
CA LYS A 60 -15.53 15.27 -10.52
C LYS A 60 -15.36 16.72 -10.99
N GLN A 61 -14.12 17.13 -11.26
CA GLN A 61 -13.78 18.38 -11.94
C GLN A 61 -13.82 18.18 -13.45
#